data_AF-A0A0F4YE62-F1
#
_entry.id   AF-A0A0F4YE62-F1
#
_cell.length_a   1.000
_cell.length_b   1.000
_cell.length_c   1.000
_cell.angle_alpha   90.00
_cell.angle_beta   90.00
_cell.angle_gamma   90.00
#
_symmetry.space_group_name_H-M   'P 1'
#
loop_
_entity.id
_entity.type
_entity.pdbx_description
1 polymer ?
#
loop_
_entity_poly.entity_id
_entity_poly.type
_entity_poly.pdbx_seq_one_letter_code
_entity_poly.pdbx_strand_id
1 'polypeptide(L)'
;SHVVARGRMLLFLLSPLSQCDQELLRLLLKMEADISIKQITQTYSLFYEDERELTDEENESIRLCCDLFRHITTSTEPLSTSQQYRRIRARNLLTEVYLKVGAEVFLLCMLTWSITALARFDSKIVLPKFLQWWKSTPTKEGLKRTADKICNDYGIKKLVKQVKTFSGSMHVFFNGVCSVRILS
;
A
#
# COMPACT_ATOMS: atom_id res chain seq x y z
N SER A 1 28.87 34.00 -30.28
CA SER A 1 28.24 34.29 -28.98
C SER A 1 26.74 34.43 -29.14
N HIS A 2 25.97 33.38 -28.87
CA HIS A 2 24.52 33.48 -28.70
C HIS A 2 24.09 32.47 -27.64
N VAL A 3 23.90 32.99 -26.44
CA VAL A 3 23.14 32.37 -25.34
C VAL A 3 21.80 33.10 -25.32
N VAL A 4 20.72 32.38 -25.05
CA VAL A 4 19.59 32.75 -24.16
C VAL A 4 18.27 32.14 -24.64
N ALA A 5 17.55 31.60 -23.65
CA ALA A 5 16.10 31.34 -23.59
C ALA A 5 15.56 30.04 -24.20
N ARG A 6 15.63 28.95 -23.42
CA ARG A 6 14.51 28.02 -23.26
C ARG A 6 14.45 27.50 -21.83
N GLY A 7 13.66 28.18 -21.00
CA GLY A 7 13.50 27.77 -19.61
C GLY A 7 12.43 28.60 -18.90
N ARG A 8 11.17 28.51 -19.34
CA ARG A 8 10.01 28.92 -18.53
C ARG A 8 8.77 28.11 -18.87
N MET A 9 8.06 27.75 -17.80
CA MET A 9 6.61 27.55 -17.73
C MET A 9 6.03 26.24 -18.30
N LEU A 10 6.31 25.15 -17.59
CA LEU A 10 5.26 24.16 -17.29
C LEU A 10 4.64 24.48 -15.93
N LEU A 11 4.07 25.69 -15.80
CA LEU A 11 3.02 25.99 -14.81
C LEU A 11 1.68 25.77 -15.52
N PHE A 12 1.44 24.55 -16.00
CA PHE A 12 0.12 24.17 -16.43
C PHE A 12 -0.73 23.91 -15.18
N LEU A 13 -1.54 24.91 -14.84
CA LEU A 13 -2.90 24.77 -14.32
C LEU A 13 -3.05 24.12 -12.93
N LEU A 14 -2.65 24.88 -11.90
CA LEU A 14 -3.38 24.88 -10.62
C LEU A 14 -4.66 25.72 -10.76
N SER A 15 -5.47 25.47 -11.79
CA SER A 15 -6.84 25.96 -11.76
C SER A 15 -7.54 25.19 -10.64
N PRO A 16 -8.19 25.87 -9.68
CA PRO A 16 -9.03 25.18 -8.71
C PRO A 16 -10.01 24.33 -9.52
N LEU A 17 -9.96 23.01 -9.33
CA LEU A 17 -10.98 22.11 -9.86
C LEU A 17 -12.33 22.72 -9.53
N SER A 18 -13.21 22.81 -10.52
CA SER A 18 -14.55 23.33 -10.27
C SER A 18 -15.18 22.51 -9.14
N GLN A 19 -16.10 23.11 -8.39
CA GLN A 19 -16.80 22.40 -7.32
C GLN A 19 -17.43 21.08 -7.84
N CYS A 20 -17.84 21.05 -9.11
CA CYS A 20 -18.35 19.86 -9.79
C CYS A 20 -17.28 18.75 -9.92
N ASP A 21 -16.06 19.10 -10.34
CA ASP A 21 -14.97 18.12 -10.53
C ASP A 21 -14.52 17.51 -9.19
N GLN A 22 -14.55 18.30 -8.11
CA GLN A 22 -14.20 17.82 -6.77
C GLN A 22 -15.21 16.80 -6.24
N GLU A 23 -16.52 17.04 -6.44
CA GLU A 23 -17.56 16.09 -6.05
C GLU A 23 -17.48 14.80 -6.87
N LEU A 24 -17.24 14.90 -8.18
CA LEU A 24 -17.08 13.72 -9.03
C LEU A 24 -15.88 12.87 -8.58
N LEU A 25 -14.73 13.50 -8.27
CA LEU A 25 -13.57 12.80 -7.75
C LEU A 25 -13.86 12.13 -6.40
N ARG A 26 -14.57 12.81 -5.49
CA ARG A 26 -14.98 12.26 -4.20
C ARG A 26 -15.88 11.03 -4.36
N LEU A 27 -16.83 11.06 -5.30
CA LEU A 27 -17.72 9.93 -5.60
C LEU A 27 -16.95 8.74 -6.18
N LEU A 28 -16.03 8.99 -7.11
CA LEU A 28 -15.18 7.94 -7.70
C LEU A 28 -14.32 7.25 -6.63
N LEU A 29 -13.68 8.02 -5.74
CA LEU A 29 -12.86 7.46 -4.66
C LEU A 29 -13.70 6.65 -3.66
N LYS A 30 -14.93 7.09 -3.37
CA LYS A 30 -15.86 6.33 -2.52
C LYS A 30 -16.25 5.00 -3.17
N MET A 31 -16.56 5.02 -4.46
CA MET A 31 -16.89 3.82 -5.23
C MET A 31 -15.71 2.83 -5.27
N GLU A 32 -14.49 3.31 -5.47
CA GLU A 32 -13.28 2.47 -5.44
C GLU A 32 -13.10 1.80 -4.07
N ALA A 33 -13.34 2.52 -2.98
CA ALA A 33 -13.30 1.96 -1.63
C ALA A 33 -14.40 0.91 -1.40
N ASP A 34 -15.61 1.14 -1.89
CA ASP A 34 -16.74 0.21 -1.75
C ASP A 34 -16.51 -1.08 -2.58
N ILE A 35 -15.95 -0.96 -3.80
CA ILE A 35 -15.49 -2.12 -4.58
C ILE A 35 -14.42 -2.90 -3.80
N SER A 36 -13.52 -2.19 -3.13
CA SER A 36 -12.44 -2.81 -2.37
C SER A 36 -12.99 -3.64 -1.19
N ILE A 37 -13.99 -3.12 -0.47
CA ILE A 37 -14.68 -3.87 0.59
C ILE A 37 -15.34 -5.13 0.03
N LYS A 38 -16.00 -5.03 -1.13
CA LYS A 38 -16.64 -6.18 -1.76
C LYS A 38 -15.63 -7.29 -2.07
N GLN A 39 -14.47 -6.94 -2.63
CA GLN A 39 -13.42 -7.91 -2.96
C GLN A 39 -12.81 -8.54 -1.70
N ILE A 40 -12.50 -7.76 -0.66
CA ILE A 40 -12.06 -8.30 0.63
C ILE A 40 -13.10 -9.27 1.19
N THR A 41 -14.38 -8.92 1.13
CA THR A 41 -15.46 -9.75 1.66
C THR A 41 -15.54 -11.10 0.95
N GLN A 42 -15.29 -11.13 -0.37
CA GLN A 42 -15.20 -12.37 -1.14
C GLN A 42 -14.00 -13.21 -0.69
N THR A 43 -12.81 -12.62 -0.53
CA THR A 43 -11.64 -13.34 0.00
C THR A 43 -11.88 -13.84 1.42
N TYR A 44 -12.51 -13.03 2.27
CA TYR A 44 -12.89 -13.38 3.63
C TYR A 44 -13.86 -14.58 3.70
N SER A 45 -14.78 -14.71 2.73
CA SER A 45 -15.68 -15.87 2.68
C SER A 45 -14.99 -17.21 2.45
N LEU A 46 -13.74 -17.21 1.97
CA LEU A 46 -12.96 -18.44 1.76
C LEU A 46 -12.41 -19.02 3.07
N PHE A 47 -12.39 -18.24 4.15
CA PHE A 47 -11.96 -18.70 5.46
C PHE A 47 -13.15 -19.27 6.25
N TYR A 48 -12.89 -20.26 7.08
CA TYR A 48 -13.86 -20.84 8.03
C TYR A 48 -13.27 -20.81 9.44
N GLU A 49 -13.82 -21.62 10.36
CA GLU A 49 -13.28 -21.74 11.72
C GLU A 49 -11.93 -22.47 11.77
N ASP A 50 -11.66 -23.34 10.80
CA ASP A 50 -10.41 -24.07 10.67
C ASP A 50 -9.37 -23.35 9.81
N GLU A 51 -8.11 -23.71 10.00
CA GLU A 51 -7.04 -23.19 9.15
C GLU A 51 -7.25 -23.66 7.71
N ARG A 52 -7.20 -22.70 6.79
CA ARG A 52 -7.24 -22.99 5.35
C ARG A 52 -5.81 -23.12 4.84
N GLU A 53 -5.56 -24.19 4.08
CA GLU A 53 -4.37 -24.26 3.24
C GLU A 53 -4.47 -23.24 2.11
N LEU A 54 -3.46 -22.38 2.02
CA LEU A 54 -3.35 -21.39 0.95
C LEU A 54 -2.83 -22.06 -0.32
N THR A 55 -3.35 -21.64 -1.47
CA THR A 55 -2.85 -22.12 -2.76
C THR A 55 -1.43 -21.61 -3.03
N ASP A 56 -0.73 -22.23 -3.97
CA ASP A 56 0.61 -21.77 -4.37
C ASP A 56 0.60 -20.31 -4.87
N GLU A 57 -0.44 -19.92 -5.59
CA GLU A 57 -0.65 -18.55 -6.08
C GLU A 57 -0.86 -17.54 -4.93
N GLU A 58 -1.61 -17.94 -3.90
CA GLU A 58 -1.84 -17.13 -2.70
C GLU A 58 -0.55 -16.99 -1.89
N ASN A 59 0.20 -18.09 -1.72
CA ASN A 59 1.50 -18.09 -1.05
C ASN A 59 2.52 -17.19 -1.78
N GLU A 60 2.57 -17.27 -3.11
CA GLU A 60 3.42 -16.41 -3.92
C GLU A 60 3.03 -14.92 -3.79
N SER A 61 1.73 -14.62 -3.82
CA SER A 61 1.23 -13.26 -3.63
C SER A 61 1.61 -12.69 -2.26
N ILE A 62 1.49 -13.50 -1.20
CA ILE A 62 1.94 -13.15 0.15
C ILE A 62 3.45 -12.91 0.17
N ARG A 63 4.24 -13.79 -0.43
CA ARG A 63 5.70 -13.68 -0.47
C ARG A 63 6.13 -12.35 -1.12
N LEU A 64 5.57 -12.02 -2.28
CA LEU A 64 5.85 -10.77 -3.00
C LEU A 64 5.46 -9.53 -2.18
N CYS A 65 4.32 -9.58 -1.47
CA CYS A 65 3.90 -8.50 -0.59
C CYS A 65 4.81 -8.37 0.64
N CYS A 66 5.23 -9.48 1.24
CA CYS A 66 6.13 -9.49 2.39
C CYS A 66 7.53 -8.98 2.01
N ASP A 67 7.99 -9.27 0.80
CA ASP A 67 9.28 -8.78 0.30
C ASP A 67 9.31 -7.24 0.19
N LEU A 68 8.16 -6.57 0.05
CA LEU A 68 8.07 -5.09 0.13
C LEU A 68 8.69 -4.52 1.42
N PHE A 69 8.63 -5.29 2.51
CA PHE A 69 9.16 -4.88 3.81
C PHE A 69 10.66 -5.19 3.95
N ARG A 70 11.22 -6.07 3.13
CA ARG A 70 12.64 -6.47 3.15
C ARG A 70 13.51 -5.63 2.20
N HIS A 71 12.98 -5.21 1.06
CA HIS A 71 13.76 -4.59 -0.03
C HIS A 71 14.33 -3.19 0.25
N ILE A 72 14.11 -2.58 1.42
CA ILE A 72 14.83 -1.34 1.78
C ILE A 72 16.31 -1.63 2.03
N THR A 73 16.66 -2.85 2.44
CA THR A 73 17.99 -3.16 2.96
C THR A 73 18.90 -3.95 2.00
N THR A 74 18.39 -4.57 0.93
CA THR A 74 19.18 -5.65 0.27
C THR A 74 19.05 -5.78 -1.25
N SER A 75 18.23 -4.98 -1.96
CA SER A 75 18.07 -5.17 -3.41
C SER A 75 19.28 -4.64 -4.18
N THR A 76 20.01 -5.54 -4.86
CA THR A 76 21.13 -5.19 -5.75
C THR A 76 20.66 -4.75 -7.14
N GLU A 77 19.46 -5.15 -7.55
CA GLU A 77 18.92 -4.76 -8.86
C GLU A 77 18.28 -3.36 -8.83
N PRO A 78 18.65 -2.48 -9.77
CA PRO A 78 18.09 -1.14 -9.86
C PRO A 78 16.64 -1.20 -10.38
N LEU A 79 15.68 -1.01 -9.48
CA LEU A 79 14.29 -0.78 -9.86
C LEU A 79 14.13 0.63 -10.46
N SER A 80 13.23 0.77 -11.45
CA SER A 80 12.84 2.10 -11.94
C SER A 80 12.18 2.94 -10.85
N THR A 81 12.30 4.27 -10.94
CA THR A 81 11.69 5.21 -9.98
C THR A 81 10.18 4.98 -9.80
N SER A 82 9.46 4.67 -10.89
CA SER A 82 8.03 4.37 -10.85
C SER A 82 7.70 3.07 -10.10
N GLN A 83 8.51 2.03 -10.27
CA GLN A 83 8.35 0.78 -9.52
C GLN A 83 8.65 0.99 -8.04
N GLN A 84 9.73 1.70 -7.70
CA GLN A 84 10.08 2.03 -6.32
C GLN A 84 8.95 2.79 -5.63
N TYR A 85 8.41 3.81 -6.29
CA TYR A 85 7.30 4.60 -5.76
C TYR A 85 6.06 3.75 -5.50
N ARG A 86 5.66 2.89 -6.45
CA ARG A 86 4.54 1.95 -6.25
C ARG A 86 4.76 1.02 -5.06
N ARG A 87 5.94 0.42 -4.95
CA ARG A 87 6.30 -0.47 -3.83
C ARG A 87 6.26 0.26 -2.49
N ILE A 88 6.76 1.49 -2.42
CA ILE A 88 6.70 2.32 -1.21
C ILE A 88 5.23 2.62 -0.83
N ARG A 89 4.39 3.01 -1.79
CA ARG A 89 2.96 3.28 -1.50
C ARG A 89 2.22 2.04 -1.01
N ALA A 90 2.38 0.91 -1.70
CA ALA A 90 1.77 -0.35 -1.29
C ALA A 90 2.22 -0.78 0.11
N ARG A 91 3.53 -0.69 0.38
CA ARG A 91 4.09 -0.97 1.72
C ARG A 91 3.50 -0.05 2.78
N ASN A 92 3.44 1.26 2.53
CA ASN A 92 2.91 2.21 3.49
C ASN A 92 1.44 1.92 3.80
N LEU A 93 0.61 1.65 2.78
CA LEU A 93 -0.77 1.23 2.97
C LEU A 93 -0.86 -0.03 3.83
N LEU A 94 -0.15 -1.10 3.46
CA LEU A 94 -0.16 -2.36 4.20
C LEU A 94 0.33 -2.20 5.64
N THR A 95 1.34 -1.36 5.87
CA THR A 95 1.83 -0.99 7.21
C THR A 95 0.71 -0.34 8.03
N GLU A 96 -0.02 0.61 7.45
CA GLU A 96 -1.13 1.25 8.13
C GLU A 96 -2.30 0.30 8.40
N VAL A 97 -2.64 -0.58 7.45
CA VAL A 97 -3.67 -1.62 7.65
C VAL A 97 -3.29 -2.52 8.82
N TYR A 98 -2.05 -3.03 8.83
CA TYR A 98 -1.56 -3.90 9.91
C TYR A 98 -1.62 -3.20 11.27
N LEU A 99 -1.18 -1.94 11.35
CA LEU A 99 -1.12 -1.20 12.61
C LEU A 99 -2.47 -0.71 13.12
N LYS A 100 -3.38 -0.33 12.23
CA LYS A 100 -4.64 0.34 12.59
C LYS A 100 -5.85 -0.58 12.56
N VAL A 101 -5.83 -1.63 11.75
CA VAL A 101 -6.98 -2.52 11.53
C VAL A 101 -6.71 -3.92 12.09
N GLY A 102 -5.59 -4.54 11.74
CA GLY A 102 -5.22 -5.86 12.26
C GLY A 102 -4.46 -6.72 11.25
N ALA A 103 -3.93 -7.84 11.73
CA ALA A 103 -3.16 -8.80 10.92
C ALA A 103 -4.06 -9.55 9.92
N GLU A 104 -5.31 -9.80 10.30
CA GLU A 104 -6.31 -10.51 9.50
C GLU A 104 -6.65 -9.70 8.24
N VAL A 105 -6.99 -8.41 8.40
CA VAL A 105 -7.27 -7.54 7.27
C VAL A 105 -6.02 -7.28 6.43
N PHE A 106 -4.84 -7.21 7.06
CA PHE A 106 -3.56 -7.17 6.34
C PHE A 106 -3.36 -8.40 5.44
N LEU A 107 -3.62 -9.61 5.94
CA LEU A 107 -3.57 -10.84 5.14
C LEU A 107 -4.58 -10.79 3.99
N LEU A 108 -5.83 -10.43 4.26
CA LEU A 108 -6.86 -10.31 3.22
C LEU A 108 -6.41 -9.33 2.12
N CYS A 109 -5.84 -8.18 2.47
CA CYS A 109 -5.32 -7.24 1.48
C CYS A 109 -4.24 -7.86 0.55
N MET A 110 -3.32 -8.67 1.10
CA MET A 110 -2.28 -9.33 0.31
C MET A 110 -2.83 -10.39 -0.64
N LEU A 111 -3.91 -11.07 -0.22
CA LEU A 111 -4.58 -12.09 -1.02
C LEU A 111 -5.50 -11.49 -2.09
N THR A 112 -6.14 -10.36 -1.80
CA THR A 112 -7.13 -9.75 -2.69
C THR A 112 -6.47 -8.94 -3.82
N TRP A 113 -5.31 -8.32 -3.59
CA TRP A 113 -4.77 -7.34 -4.54
C TRP A 113 -3.28 -7.51 -4.85
N SER A 114 -2.95 -7.22 -6.11
CA SER A 114 -1.57 -7.02 -6.54
C SER A 114 -0.95 -5.77 -5.90
N ILE A 115 0.38 -5.74 -5.83
CA ILE A 115 1.16 -4.57 -5.38
C ILE A 115 0.80 -3.30 -6.17
N THR A 116 0.53 -3.42 -7.47
CA THR A 116 0.16 -2.26 -8.30
C THR A 116 -1.21 -1.71 -7.91
N ALA A 117 -2.18 -2.58 -7.58
CA ALA A 117 -3.49 -2.16 -7.10
C ALA A 117 -3.38 -1.53 -5.70
N LEU A 118 -2.65 -2.16 -4.77
CA LEU A 118 -2.39 -1.61 -3.44
C LEU A 118 -1.75 -0.22 -3.48
N ALA A 119 -0.85 0.03 -4.43
CA ALA A 119 -0.19 1.32 -4.59
C ALA A 119 -1.11 2.46 -5.03
N ARG A 120 -2.30 2.15 -5.57
CA ARG A 120 -3.26 3.13 -6.07
C ARG A 120 -4.18 3.66 -4.99
N PHE A 121 -4.44 2.86 -3.96
CA PHE A 121 -5.37 3.26 -2.91
C PHE A 121 -4.86 4.48 -2.13
N ASP A 122 -5.78 5.37 -1.80
CA ASP A 122 -5.56 6.42 -0.81
C ASP A 122 -5.93 5.88 0.57
N SER A 123 -4.92 5.73 1.44
CA SER A 123 -5.11 5.19 2.78
C SER A 123 -6.07 6.02 3.63
N LYS A 124 -6.18 7.33 3.38
CA LYS A 124 -7.13 8.22 4.09
C LYS A 124 -8.58 7.87 3.79
N ILE A 125 -8.84 7.23 2.65
CA ILE A 125 -10.17 6.87 2.17
C ILE A 125 -10.49 5.42 2.48
N VAL A 126 -9.56 4.49 2.21
CA VAL A 126 -9.81 3.06 2.39
C VAL A 126 -9.70 2.61 3.84
N LEU A 127 -8.82 3.19 4.67
CA LEU A 127 -8.64 2.73 6.05
C LEU A 127 -9.90 2.91 6.92
N PRO A 128 -10.61 4.06 6.91
CA PRO A 128 -11.84 4.19 7.68
C PRO A 128 -12.89 3.16 7.28
N LYS A 129 -12.97 2.81 5.99
CA LYS A 129 -13.87 1.80 5.45
C LYS A 129 -13.49 0.40 5.92
N PHE A 130 -12.21 0.04 5.84
CA PHE A 130 -11.71 -1.24 6.36
C PHE A 130 -11.98 -1.38 7.85
N LEU A 131 -11.72 -0.32 8.63
CA LEU A 131 -11.97 -0.32 10.07
C LEU A 131 -13.46 -0.47 10.39
N GLN A 132 -14.33 0.26 9.67
CA GLN A 132 -15.78 0.16 9.85
C GLN A 132 -16.29 -1.24 9.51
N TRP A 133 -15.90 -1.76 8.34
CA TRP A 133 -16.29 -3.10 7.89
C TRP A 133 -15.80 -4.17 8.87
N TRP A 134 -14.54 -4.10 9.30
CA TRP A 134 -13.96 -5.10 10.20
C TRP A 134 -14.65 -5.13 11.55
N LYS A 135 -15.02 -3.96 12.12
CA LYS A 135 -15.79 -3.89 13.38
C LYS A 135 -17.16 -4.58 13.32
N SER A 136 -17.80 -4.59 12.15
CA SER A 136 -19.09 -5.25 11.93
C SER A 136 -18.97 -6.69 11.45
N THR A 137 -17.76 -7.17 11.14
CA THR A 137 -17.55 -8.50 10.58
C THR A 137 -17.24 -9.48 11.70
N PRO A 138 -17.94 -10.62 11.80
CA PRO A 138 -17.62 -11.67 12.76
C PRO A 138 -16.16 -12.11 12.62
N THR A 139 -15.48 -12.44 13.71
CA THR A 139 -14.13 -13.00 13.63
C THR A 139 -14.20 -14.48 13.26
N LYS A 140 -13.31 -14.93 12.35
CA LYS A 140 -13.11 -16.34 12.01
C LYS A 140 -11.78 -16.81 12.55
N GLU A 141 -11.77 -17.82 13.40
CA GLU A 141 -10.54 -18.26 14.06
C GLU A 141 -9.51 -18.82 13.06
N GLY A 142 -9.96 -19.45 11.98
CA GLY A 142 -9.11 -19.90 10.89
C GLY A 142 -8.31 -18.77 10.24
N LEU A 143 -8.97 -17.65 9.92
CA LEU A 143 -8.31 -16.46 9.34
C LEU A 143 -7.27 -15.88 10.30
N LYS A 144 -7.61 -15.79 11.59
CA LYS A 144 -6.71 -15.28 12.62
C LYS A 144 -5.45 -16.14 12.75
N ARG A 145 -5.60 -17.47 12.84
CA ARG A 145 -4.46 -18.39 12.92
C ARG A 145 -3.58 -18.33 11.67
N THR A 146 -4.18 -18.28 10.47
CA THR A 146 -3.41 -18.11 9.23
C THR A 146 -2.66 -16.78 9.21
N ALA A 147 -3.31 -15.68 9.60
CA ALA A 147 -2.68 -14.36 9.65
C ALA A 147 -1.52 -14.31 10.64
N ASP A 148 -1.70 -14.88 11.84
CA ASP A 148 -0.66 -14.95 12.87
C ASP A 148 0.54 -15.77 12.39
N LYS A 149 0.28 -16.95 11.81
CA LYS A 149 1.33 -17.82 11.23
C LYS A 149 2.15 -17.08 10.19
N ILE A 150 1.50 -16.51 9.17
CA ILE A 150 2.17 -15.75 8.11
C ILE A 150 2.95 -14.56 8.69
N CYS A 151 2.35 -13.79 9.60
CA CYS A 151 3.03 -12.63 10.18
C CYS A 151 4.26 -13.02 11.02
N ASN A 152 4.23 -14.18 11.68
CA ASN A 152 5.36 -14.71 12.44
C ASN A 152 6.45 -15.26 11.52
N ASP A 153 6.10 -16.09 10.53
CA ASP A 153 7.04 -16.70 9.59
C ASP A 153 7.85 -15.66 8.82
N TYR A 154 7.21 -14.56 8.42
CA TYR A 154 7.86 -13.46 7.70
C TYR A 154 8.43 -12.36 8.62
N GLY A 155 8.22 -12.46 9.94
CA GLY A 155 8.68 -11.46 10.90
C GLY A 155 8.06 -10.06 10.71
N ILE A 156 6.83 -9.99 10.18
CA ILE A 156 6.14 -8.75 9.79
C ILE A 156 6.05 -7.77 10.97
N LYS A 157 5.76 -8.27 12.17
CA LYS A 157 5.68 -7.44 13.39
C LYS A 157 6.98 -6.67 13.66
N LYS A 158 8.14 -7.27 13.37
CA LYS A 158 9.46 -6.63 13.52
C LYS A 158 9.69 -5.62 12.40
N LEU A 159 9.38 -5.99 11.16
CA LEU A 159 9.59 -5.14 9.98
C LEU A 159 8.71 -3.88 10.00
N VAL A 160 7.44 -4.01 10.36
CA VAL A 160 6.51 -2.88 10.48
C VAL A 160 7.00 -1.85 11.52
N LYS A 161 7.57 -2.31 12.64
CA LYS A 161 8.17 -1.42 13.65
C LYS A 161 9.36 -0.64 13.09
N GLN A 162 10.19 -1.27 12.27
CA GLN A 162 11.33 -0.60 11.61
C GLN A 162 10.87 0.45 10.58
N VAL A 163 9.84 0.15 9.78
CA VAL A 163 9.30 1.12 8.81
C VAL A 163 8.79 2.38 9.52
N LYS A 164 8.14 2.24 10.69
CA LYS A 164 7.67 3.38 11.49
C LYS A 164 8.82 4.28 11.95
N THR A 165 9.96 3.71 12.36
CA THR A 165 11.12 4.51 12.78
C THR A 165 11.74 5.30 11.62
N PHE A 166 11.78 4.73 10.42
CA PHE A 166 12.31 5.45 9.25
C PHE A 166 11.36 6.53 8.72
N SER A 167 10.04 6.30 8.74
CA SER A 167 9.07 7.30 8.25
C SER A 167 9.05 8.58 9.09
N GLY A 168 9.37 8.50 10.39
CA GLY A 168 9.53 9.69 11.24
C GLY A 168 10.75 10.53 10.86
N SER A 169 11.78 9.92 10.27
CA SER A 169 13.02 10.60 9.89
C SER A 169 13.04 11.09 8.43
N MET A 170 12.15 10.56 7.57
CA MET A 170 12.11 10.88 6.14
C MET A 170 11.28 12.12 5.76
N HIS A 171 10.56 12.74 6.71
CA HIS A 171 9.86 14.00 6.47
C HIS A 171 10.80 15.18 6.13
N VAL A 172 12.12 14.98 6.18
CA VAL A 172 13.13 16.00 5.88
C VAL A 172 13.64 15.96 4.43
N PHE A 173 13.38 14.90 3.63
CA PHE A 173 14.07 14.74 2.33
C PHE A 173 13.21 14.79 1.07
N PHE A 174 11.88 14.93 1.17
CA PHE A 174 11.01 14.97 -0.02
C PHE A 174 10.58 16.37 -0.46
N ASN A 175 11.32 17.42 -0.08
CA ASN A 175 11.23 18.73 -0.71
C ASN A 175 12.44 18.96 -1.63
N GLY A 176 12.36 18.34 -2.80
CA GLY A 176 12.96 18.83 -4.04
C GLY A 176 14.47 19.02 -4.10
N VAL A 177 15.24 17.95 -4.38
CA VAL A 177 16.43 18.08 -5.23
C VAL A 177 16.61 16.79 -6.04
N CYS A 178 16.38 16.86 -7.34
CA CYS A 178 17.02 15.95 -8.31
C CYS A 178 18.53 16.18 -8.23
N SER A 179 19.25 15.45 -7.38
CA SER A 179 20.71 15.49 -7.40
C SER A 179 21.21 14.38 -8.33
N VAL A 180 21.36 14.72 -9.60
CA VAL A 180 22.18 13.96 -10.55
C VAL A 180 23.62 14.06 -10.06
N ARG A 181 24.20 12.96 -9.58
CA ARG A 181 25.66 12.82 -9.48
C ARG A 181 26.14 12.07 -10.72
N ILE A 182 26.61 12.83 -11.71
CA ILE A 182 27.54 12.31 -12.72
C ILE A 182 28.90 12.26 -12.01
N LEU A 183 29.44 11.06 -11.83
CA LEU A 183 30.85 10.89 -11.48
C LEU A 183 31.63 10.79 -12.79
N SER A 184 32.52 11.76 -12.98
CA SER A 184 33.58 11.79 -13.97
C SER A 184 34.63 10.73 -13.70
#